data_AF-A0A814LFG8-F1
#
_entry.id   AF-A0A814LFG8-F1
#
_cell.length_a   1.000
_cell.length_b   1.000
_cell.length_c   1.000
_cell.angle_alpha   90.00
_cell.angle_beta   90.00
_cell.angle_gamma   90.00
#
_symmetry.space_group_name_H-M   'P 1'
#
loop_
_entity.id
_entity.type
_entity.pdbx_description
1 polymer ?
#
loop_
_entity_poly.entity_id
_entity_poly.type
_entity_poly.pdbx_seq_one_letter_code
_entity_poly.pdbx_strand_id
1 'polypeptide(L)'
;MNRYRFIRVAFVSRLSLGRQPRKVEPIHEESRKVYTNLLPHQNSPIASASPIDLAEDPWITKDQDQKNQLLTVSTLSSNKNIQINSPTIEKKKSCRKGFIIPLGIMLTLLALIVIGVCIYFFIIIGAKTTNTTTETNTTAITTTTTSTGTTTTFTACTPRLYSASFVSGVVTSSQCTNWTSFQTSLSCLNYTSFTLSGSYDTIGITATNKTTVNAIATALRTSIAYTGISNGITWSVGTCGSGIELSETNTICQCSTTYTLRPCIGNGNWGGVNRTGCGSPSQVMTVSFQ
;
A
#
# COMPACT_ATOMS: atom_id res chain seq x y z
N MET A 1 -30.66 -9.27 55.81
CA MET A 1 -31.79 -9.43 54.85
C MET A 1 -31.64 -8.37 53.75
N ASN A 2 -30.95 -8.69 52.66
CA ASN A 2 -30.77 -7.78 51.51
C ASN A 2 -31.44 -8.38 50.29
N ARG A 3 -32.44 -7.68 49.74
CA ARG A 3 -33.23 -8.13 48.59
C ARG A 3 -32.56 -7.68 47.29
N TYR A 4 -32.05 -8.63 46.52
CA TYR A 4 -31.64 -8.42 45.13
C TYR A 4 -32.88 -8.36 44.22
N ARG A 5 -33.05 -7.27 43.46
CA ARG A 5 -34.03 -7.17 42.38
C ARG A 5 -33.41 -7.69 41.08
N PHE A 6 -33.98 -8.78 40.56
CA PHE A 6 -33.69 -9.28 39.22
C PHE A 6 -34.35 -8.39 38.16
N ILE A 7 -33.54 -7.82 37.26
CA ILE A 7 -34.02 -7.19 36.03
C ILE A 7 -34.08 -8.27 34.94
N ARG A 8 -35.28 -8.61 34.47
CA ARG A 8 -35.48 -9.45 33.28
C ARG A 8 -35.45 -8.56 32.04
N VAL A 9 -34.48 -8.78 31.17
CA VAL A 9 -34.44 -8.18 29.82
C VAL A 9 -35.27 -9.07 28.91
N ALA A 10 -36.36 -8.51 28.36
CA ALA A 10 -37.20 -9.18 27.38
C ALA A 10 -36.51 -9.19 26.01
N PHE A 11 -36.30 -10.38 25.47
CA PHE A 11 -35.78 -10.61 24.13
C PHE A 11 -36.95 -10.54 23.13
N VAL A 12 -37.05 -9.44 22.38
CA VAL A 12 -38.06 -9.29 21.32
C VAL A 12 -37.52 -9.91 20.03
N SER A 13 -37.95 -11.14 19.75
CA SER A 13 -37.74 -11.80 18.47
C SER A 13 -38.55 -11.08 17.37
N ARG A 14 -37.89 -10.35 16.48
CA ARG A 14 -38.52 -9.84 15.25
C ARG A 14 -38.59 -10.97 14.22
N LEU A 15 -39.82 -11.40 13.91
CA LEU A 15 -40.13 -12.18 12.71
C LEU A 15 -39.73 -11.39 11.46
N SER A 16 -38.89 -11.99 10.63
CA SER A 16 -38.57 -11.53 9.28
C SER A 16 -39.73 -11.90 8.35
N LEU A 17 -40.51 -10.90 7.92
CA LEU A 17 -41.53 -11.06 6.89
C LEU A 17 -40.85 -11.15 5.51
N GLY A 18 -41.21 -12.20 4.77
CA GLY A 18 -40.70 -12.53 3.44
C GLY A 18 -40.90 -11.40 2.44
N ARG A 19 -39.80 -11.02 1.78
CA ARG A 19 -39.76 -10.06 0.69
C ARG A 19 -40.19 -10.77 -0.61
N GLN A 20 -41.35 -10.42 -1.14
CA GLN A 20 -41.83 -10.92 -2.44
C GLN A 20 -40.92 -10.42 -3.58
N PRO A 21 -40.68 -11.22 -4.63
CA PRO A 21 -39.87 -10.84 -5.78
C PRO A 21 -40.56 -9.74 -6.60
N ARG A 22 -39.80 -8.68 -6.92
CA ARG A 22 -40.24 -7.60 -7.81
C ARG A 22 -40.34 -8.14 -9.23
N LYS A 23 -41.53 -8.00 -9.82
CA LYS A 23 -41.83 -8.19 -11.24
C LYS A 23 -41.01 -7.17 -12.03
N VAL A 24 -40.10 -7.65 -12.88
CA VAL A 24 -39.33 -6.82 -13.82
C VAL A 24 -40.20 -6.60 -15.05
N GLU A 25 -40.53 -5.35 -15.31
CA GLU A 25 -41.30 -4.92 -16.47
C GLU A 25 -40.31 -4.55 -17.61
N PRO A 26 -40.58 -4.94 -18.86
CA PRO A 26 -39.65 -4.76 -19.97
C PRO A 26 -39.53 -3.29 -20.37
N ILE A 27 -38.29 -2.82 -20.43
CA ILE A 27 -37.94 -1.47 -20.88
C ILE A 27 -38.11 -1.44 -22.40
N HIS A 28 -39.03 -0.60 -22.87
CA HIS A 28 -39.21 -0.28 -24.27
C HIS A 28 -37.93 0.37 -24.83
N GLU A 29 -37.31 -0.32 -25.78
CA GLU A 29 -36.24 0.19 -26.63
C GLU A 29 -36.88 1.06 -27.73
N GLU A 30 -36.92 2.37 -27.50
CA GLU A 30 -37.24 3.34 -28.54
C GLU A 30 -36.09 4.30 -28.82
N SER A 31 -35.81 4.42 -30.11
CA SER A 31 -35.20 5.54 -30.80
C SER A 31 -33.66 5.69 -30.80
N ARG A 32 -33.08 4.99 -31.79
CA ARG A 32 -32.00 5.53 -32.64
C ARG A 32 -32.25 7.01 -32.94
N LYS A 33 -31.27 7.86 -32.65
CA LYS A 33 -30.98 9.04 -33.48
C LYS A 33 -29.50 9.07 -33.84
N VAL A 34 -29.29 8.79 -35.12
CA VAL A 34 -28.07 9.03 -35.88
C VAL A 34 -27.80 10.54 -35.86
N TYR A 35 -26.71 10.96 -35.23
CA TYR A 35 -26.10 12.26 -35.47
C TYR A 35 -24.87 12.05 -36.35
N THR A 36 -25.11 11.99 -37.65
CA THR A 36 -24.13 12.38 -38.67
C THR A 36 -24.46 13.80 -39.05
N ASN A 37 -23.59 14.77 -38.71
CA ASN A 37 -23.34 15.93 -39.56
C ASN A 37 -22.18 16.81 -39.01
N LEU A 38 -21.18 16.95 -39.88
CA LEU A 38 -20.51 18.21 -40.25
C LEU A 38 -19.59 18.87 -39.21
N LEU A 39 -18.30 18.54 -39.29
CA LEU A 39 -17.22 19.46 -38.96
C LEU A 39 -16.58 19.97 -40.26
N PRO A 40 -16.59 21.30 -40.52
CA PRO A 40 -15.88 21.86 -41.65
C PRO A 40 -14.38 22.02 -41.35
N HIS A 41 -13.58 21.65 -42.34
CA HIS A 41 -12.18 22.02 -42.49
C HIS A 41 -11.98 23.53 -42.26
N GLN A 42 -11.12 23.88 -41.30
CA GLN A 42 -10.52 25.20 -41.20
C GLN A 42 -9.00 25.02 -41.36
N ASN A 43 -8.51 25.49 -42.51
CA ASN A 43 -7.09 25.59 -42.82
C ASN A 43 -6.47 26.68 -41.95
N SER A 44 -5.47 26.32 -41.14
CA SER A 44 -4.62 27.31 -40.48
C SER A 44 -3.47 27.72 -41.41
N PRO A 45 -3.18 29.03 -41.56
CA PRO A 45 -2.03 29.51 -42.32
C PRO A 45 -0.72 29.26 -41.57
N ILE A 46 0.27 28.76 -42.32
CA ILE A 46 1.66 28.61 -41.92
C ILE A 46 2.24 30.04 -41.80
N ALA A 47 2.43 30.50 -40.56
CA ALA A 47 3.23 31.69 -40.29
C ALA A 47 4.72 31.31 -40.31
N SER A 48 5.43 31.95 -41.22
CA SER A 48 6.87 31.96 -41.38
C SER A 48 7.57 32.44 -40.10
N ALA A 49 8.37 31.58 -39.49
CA ALA A 49 9.34 31.97 -38.47
C ALA A 49 10.65 32.40 -39.14
N SER A 50 11.17 33.54 -38.68
CA SER A 50 12.40 34.18 -39.12
C SER A 50 13.68 33.36 -38.82
N PRO A 51 14.80 33.66 -39.49
CA PRO A 51 16.07 32.96 -39.31
C PRO A 51 16.67 33.28 -37.94
N ILE A 52 17.11 32.26 -37.21
CA ILE A 52 17.97 32.40 -36.03
C ILE A 52 19.41 32.41 -36.54
N ASP A 53 20.10 33.53 -36.32
CA ASP A 53 21.55 33.67 -36.44
C ASP A 53 22.24 32.69 -35.48
N LEU A 54 22.91 31.70 -36.05
CA LEU A 54 23.90 30.89 -35.35
C LEU A 54 25.25 31.61 -35.46
N ALA A 55 25.62 32.30 -34.38
CA ALA A 55 27.00 32.68 -34.16
C ALA A 55 27.81 31.42 -33.88
N GLU A 56 28.83 31.23 -34.72
CA GLU A 56 29.87 30.22 -34.63
C GLU A 56 30.69 30.43 -33.35
N ASP A 57 31.09 29.34 -32.68
CA ASP A 57 32.33 29.38 -31.91
C ASP A 57 33.09 28.03 -32.02
N PRO A 58 34.41 28.04 -32.27
CA PRO A 58 35.14 26.88 -32.78
C PRO A 58 36.02 26.23 -31.70
N TRP A 59 35.80 24.95 -31.42
CA TRP A 59 36.88 24.07 -30.95
C TRP A 59 36.83 22.72 -31.67
N ILE A 60 37.59 22.70 -32.75
CA ILE A 60 38.11 21.51 -33.43
C ILE A 60 39.13 20.84 -32.51
N THR A 61 39.00 19.53 -32.25
CA THR A 61 39.91 18.51 -32.79
C THR A 61 39.56 17.09 -32.33
N LYS A 62 39.51 16.19 -33.34
CA LYS A 62 40.05 14.83 -33.37
C LYS A 62 39.42 13.76 -32.47
N ASP A 63 38.58 12.92 -33.06
CA ASP A 63 39.02 11.58 -33.52
C ASP A 63 37.91 10.88 -34.32
N GLN A 64 38.09 10.89 -35.64
CA GLN A 64 37.42 9.99 -36.57
C GLN A 64 38.48 9.02 -37.08
N ASP A 65 38.45 7.79 -36.60
CA ASP A 65 38.85 6.63 -37.40
C ASP A 65 38.38 5.34 -36.71
N GLN A 66 37.32 4.74 -37.27
CA GLN A 66 37.30 3.34 -37.70
C GLN A 66 35.88 2.93 -38.09
N LYS A 67 35.59 3.18 -39.38
CA LYS A 67 34.59 2.42 -40.14
C LYS A 67 35.24 1.12 -40.62
N ASN A 68 34.43 0.06 -40.61
CA ASN A 68 34.55 -1.13 -41.46
C ASN A 68 35.74 -2.07 -41.20
N GLN A 69 35.49 -3.13 -40.43
CA GLN A 69 35.86 -4.46 -40.91
C GLN A 69 34.67 -5.42 -40.85
N LEU A 70 34.55 -6.09 -41.98
CA LEU A 70 33.50 -6.94 -42.48
C LEU A 70 33.96 -8.39 -42.28
N LEU A 71 33.01 -9.29 -42.01
CA LEU A 71 33.11 -10.76 -42.14
C LEU A 71 34.17 -11.53 -41.31
N THR A 72 33.69 -12.39 -40.41
CA THR A 72 33.78 -13.86 -40.63
C THR A 72 32.91 -14.62 -39.62
N VAL A 73 31.90 -15.29 -40.15
CA VAL A 73 31.21 -16.42 -39.49
C VAL A 73 32.17 -17.60 -39.54
N SER A 74 32.64 -18.02 -38.37
CA SER A 74 33.40 -19.27 -38.19
C SER A 74 32.76 -20.04 -37.04
N THR A 75 31.96 -21.04 -37.42
CA THR A 75 31.53 -22.12 -36.55
C THR A 75 32.74 -22.85 -35.99
N LEU A 76 33.01 -22.70 -34.69
CA LEU A 76 33.85 -23.63 -33.94
C LEU A 76 33.00 -24.26 -32.83
N SER A 77 32.43 -25.41 -33.21
CA SER A 77 32.17 -26.53 -32.32
C SER A 77 33.44 -26.83 -31.52
N SER A 78 33.46 -26.47 -30.25
CA SER A 78 34.34 -27.11 -29.27
C SER A 78 33.49 -27.73 -28.19
N ASN A 79 33.30 -29.03 -28.38
CA ASN A 79 32.73 -29.99 -27.48
C ASN A 79 33.58 -30.06 -26.20
N LYS A 80 33.33 -29.16 -25.24
CA LYS A 80 33.95 -29.24 -23.91
C LYS A 80 32.97 -29.91 -22.97
N ASN A 81 33.14 -31.23 -22.89
CA ASN A 81 32.52 -32.12 -21.93
C ASN A 81 32.93 -31.67 -20.51
N ILE A 82 32.16 -30.76 -19.93
CA ILE A 82 32.28 -30.40 -18.52
C ILE A 82 31.56 -31.51 -17.76
N GLN A 83 32.33 -32.52 -17.35
CA GLN A 83 31.97 -33.43 -16.28
C GLN A 83 31.78 -32.60 -15.00
N ILE A 84 30.54 -32.26 -14.70
CA ILE A 84 30.14 -31.78 -13.38
C ILE A 84 30.19 -33.01 -12.48
N ASN A 85 31.30 -33.19 -11.79
CA ASN A 85 31.39 -34.13 -10.69
C ASN A 85 30.38 -33.67 -9.63
N SER A 86 29.28 -34.42 -9.51
CA SER A 86 28.34 -34.32 -8.41
C SER A 86 29.10 -34.38 -7.08
N PRO A 87 28.98 -33.38 -6.20
CA PRO A 87 29.51 -33.50 -4.85
C PRO A 87 28.75 -34.63 -4.15
N THR A 88 29.49 -35.68 -3.82
CA THR A 88 29.04 -36.77 -2.95
C THR A 88 28.53 -36.17 -1.66
N ILE A 89 27.21 -36.17 -1.46
CA ILE A 89 26.57 -35.76 -0.21
C ILE A 89 26.96 -36.80 0.85
N GLU A 90 28.03 -36.49 1.57
CA GLU A 90 28.43 -37.22 2.77
C GLU A 90 27.33 -37.04 3.82
N LYS A 91 26.52 -38.10 4.02
CA LYS A 91 25.51 -38.17 5.08
C LYS A 91 26.22 -38.17 6.43
N LYS A 92 26.53 -36.99 6.97
CA LYS A 92 26.90 -36.84 8.38
C LYS A 92 25.69 -37.24 9.23
N LYS A 93 25.74 -38.46 9.76
CA LYS A 93 24.89 -38.94 10.86
C LYS A 93 25.10 -38.00 12.04
N SER A 94 24.20 -37.03 12.19
CA SER A 94 24.11 -36.19 13.38
C SER A 94 23.59 -37.07 14.52
N CYS A 95 24.50 -37.53 15.38
CA CYS A 95 24.15 -38.06 16.70
C CYS A 95 23.51 -36.93 17.52
N ARG A 96 22.19 -36.82 17.48
CA ARG A 96 21.44 -36.08 18.50
C ARG A 96 21.62 -36.82 19.84
N LYS A 97 22.61 -36.41 20.62
CA LYS A 97 22.64 -36.68 22.06
C LYS A 97 21.36 -36.06 22.63
N GLY A 98 20.47 -36.91 23.11
CA GLY A 98 19.26 -36.49 23.81
C GLY A 98 19.65 -35.63 25.01
N PHE A 99 19.47 -34.33 24.88
CA PHE A 99 19.62 -33.38 25.96
C PHE A 99 18.35 -33.49 26.80
N ILE A 100 18.38 -34.39 27.78
CA ILE A 100 17.32 -34.52 28.79
C ILE A 100 17.45 -33.28 29.68
N ILE A 101 16.62 -32.27 29.41
CA ILE A 101 16.46 -31.14 30.31
C ILE A 101 15.74 -31.70 31.56
N PRO A 102 16.35 -31.62 32.76
CA PRO A 102 15.70 -32.09 33.96
C PRO A 102 14.39 -31.32 34.17
N LEU A 103 13.31 -32.07 34.45
CA LEU A 103 11.92 -31.60 34.51
C LEU A 103 11.75 -30.33 35.39
N GLY A 104 12.62 -30.15 36.40
CA GLY A 104 12.64 -28.96 37.25
C GLY A 104 13.01 -27.65 36.53
N ILE A 105 13.88 -27.68 35.51
CA ILE A 105 14.26 -26.48 34.74
C ILE A 105 13.16 -26.10 33.74
N MET A 106 12.41 -27.08 33.23
CA MET A 106 11.24 -26.84 32.36
C MET A 106 10.12 -26.13 33.13
N LEU A 107 9.90 -26.49 34.40
CA LEU A 107 8.85 -25.89 35.22
C LEU A 107 9.17 -24.44 35.62
N THR A 108 10.44 -24.12 35.87
CA THR A 108 10.86 -22.74 36.19
C THR A 108 10.84 -21.84 34.94
N LEU A 109 11.19 -22.36 33.76
CA LEU A 109 11.07 -21.59 32.51
C LEU A 109 9.60 -21.26 32.19
N LEU A 110 8.69 -22.22 32.38
CA LEU A 110 7.25 -22.01 32.19
C LEU A 110 6.68 -20.96 33.16
N ALA A 111 7.12 -20.96 34.43
CA ALA A 111 6.70 -19.95 35.40
C ALA A 111 7.16 -18.53 35.02
N LEU A 112 8.39 -18.38 34.52
CA LEU A 112 8.90 -17.08 34.06
C LEU A 112 8.17 -16.56 32.81
N ILE A 113 7.79 -17.46 31.90
CA ILE A 113 6.98 -17.10 30.72
C ILE A 113 5.59 -16.61 31.13
N VAL A 114 4.93 -17.28 32.09
CA VAL A 114 3.61 -16.86 32.59
C VAL A 114 3.69 -15.50 33.30
N ILE A 115 4.72 -15.27 34.12
CA ILE A 115 4.94 -13.98 34.79
C ILE A 115 5.19 -12.86 33.75
N GLY A 116 6.01 -13.13 32.74
CA GLY A 116 6.28 -12.18 31.65
C GLY A 116 5.04 -11.81 30.84
N VAL A 117 4.19 -12.78 30.50
CA VAL A 117 2.93 -12.54 29.78
C VAL A 117 1.95 -11.73 30.64
N CYS A 118 1.87 -12.01 31.95
CA CYS A 118 1.03 -11.23 32.87
C CYS A 118 1.50 -9.76 32.97
N ILE A 119 2.81 -9.50 33.11
CA ILE A 119 3.35 -8.14 33.16
C ILE A 119 3.11 -7.41 31.83
N TYR A 120 3.29 -8.07 30.70
CA TYR A 120 3.03 -7.47 29.38
C TYR A 120 1.55 -7.10 29.20
N PHE A 121 0.63 -7.94 29.67
CA PHE A 121 -0.81 -7.68 29.60
C PHE A 121 -1.24 -6.52 30.51
N PHE A 122 -0.63 -6.37 31.70
CA PHE A 122 -0.87 -5.23 32.59
C PHE A 122 -0.34 -3.90 32.02
N ILE A 123 0.77 -3.90 31.27
CA ILE A 123 1.29 -2.69 30.61
C ILE A 123 0.39 -2.25 29.45
N ILE A 124 -0.24 -3.18 28.72
CA ILE A 124 -1.11 -2.84 27.57
C ILE A 124 -2.48 -2.29 28.01
N ILE A 125 -3.00 -2.68 29.19
CA ILE A 125 -4.33 -2.24 29.65
C ILE A 125 -4.26 -0.96 30.52
N GLY A 126 -3.08 -0.61 31.03
CA GLY A 126 -2.88 0.51 31.95
C GLY A 126 -2.63 1.87 31.31
N ALA A 127 -3.49 2.36 30.40
CA ALA A 127 -3.56 3.79 30.06
C ALA A 127 -4.84 4.16 29.28
N LYS A 128 -6.03 3.77 29.75
CA LYS A 128 -7.26 4.44 29.33
C LYS A 128 -7.57 5.57 30.30
N THR A 129 -6.90 6.71 30.12
CA THR A 129 -7.26 7.95 30.79
C THR A 129 -8.62 8.38 30.25
N THR A 130 -9.68 8.04 30.96
CA THR A 130 -11.00 8.66 30.76
C THR A 130 -10.89 10.12 31.20
N ASN A 131 -10.62 10.99 30.24
CA ASN A 131 -10.87 12.42 30.39
C ASN A 131 -12.38 12.63 30.42
N THR A 132 -12.98 12.44 31.60
CA THR A 132 -14.31 12.97 31.91
C THR A 132 -14.18 14.48 31.88
N THR A 133 -14.65 15.07 30.79
CA THR A 133 -14.71 16.52 30.63
C THR A 133 -15.90 17.00 31.41
N THR A 134 -15.66 17.54 32.60
CA THR A 134 -16.63 18.36 33.32
C THR A 134 -16.68 19.71 32.62
N GLU A 135 -17.78 19.98 31.91
CA GLU A 135 -18.10 21.32 31.42
C GLU A 135 -18.36 22.23 32.62
N THR A 136 -17.32 22.95 33.06
CA THR A 136 -17.48 24.14 33.87
C THR A 136 -17.68 25.31 32.92
N ASN A 137 -18.91 25.82 32.90
CA ASN A 137 -19.33 27.00 32.18
C ASN A 137 -18.65 28.24 32.82
N THR A 138 -17.41 28.52 32.41
CA THR A 138 -16.65 29.69 32.87
C THR A 138 -16.68 30.76 31.78
N THR A 139 -17.35 31.85 32.10
CA THR A 139 -17.42 33.11 31.36
C THR A 139 -16.04 33.53 30.87
N ALA A 140 -15.91 33.70 29.55
CA ALA A 140 -14.68 34.05 28.86
C ALA A 140 -14.17 35.44 29.31
N ILE A 141 -12.99 35.46 29.94
CA ILE A 141 -12.14 36.64 30.01
C ILE A 141 -11.19 36.56 28.82
N THR A 142 -11.40 37.43 27.85
CA THR A 142 -10.55 37.60 26.66
C THR A 142 -9.22 38.22 27.08
N THR A 143 -8.24 37.37 27.41
CA THR A 143 -6.84 37.79 27.57
C THR A 143 -6.16 37.72 26.22
N THR A 144 -6.00 38.86 25.56
CA THR A 144 -5.23 39.00 24.32
C THR A 144 -3.73 38.86 24.63
N THR A 145 -3.22 37.63 24.59
CA THR A 145 -1.77 37.38 24.59
C THR A 145 -1.24 37.53 23.17
N THR A 146 -0.63 38.69 22.90
CA THR A 146 0.21 38.94 21.72
C THR A 146 1.44 38.02 21.79
N SER A 147 1.30 36.81 21.26
CA SER A 147 2.41 35.89 21.04
C SER A 147 3.13 36.32 19.77
N THR A 148 4.37 36.81 19.92
CA THR A 148 5.32 37.05 18.84
C THR A 148 5.67 35.70 18.19
N GLY A 149 4.80 35.25 17.29
CA GLY A 149 4.86 33.92 16.68
C GLY A 149 6.04 33.80 15.73
N THR A 150 7.05 33.02 16.13
CA THR A 150 8.06 32.48 15.22
C THR A 150 7.34 31.67 14.15
N THR A 151 7.22 32.23 12.95
CA THR A 151 6.63 31.56 11.80
C THR A 151 7.59 30.47 11.34
N THR A 152 7.40 29.25 11.83
CA THR A 152 8.07 28.07 11.28
C THR A 152 7.46 27.78 9.92
N THR A 153 8.10 28.26 8.86
CA THR A 153 7.83 27.83 7.50
C THR A 153 8.15 26.34 7.39
N PHE A 154 7.12 25.51 7.39
CA PHE A 154 7.25 24.09 7.10
C PHE A 154 7.50 23.93 5.61
N THR A 155 8.65 23.38 5.25
CA THR A 155 8.92 22.95 3.87
C THR A 155 7.94 21.83 3.51
N ALA A 156 7.17 22.05 2.45
CA ALA A 156 6.24 21.05 1.93
C ALA A 156 7.00 19.84 1.38
N CYS A 157 6.40 18.66 1.48
CA CYS A 157 7.00 17.45 0.92
C CYS A 157 7.00 17.46 -0.59
N THR A 158 8.07 16.96 -1.19
CA THR A 158 8.03 16.58 -2.61
C THR A 158 7.02 15.44 -2.77
N PRO A 159 6.03 15.56 -3.67
CA PRO A 159 5.08 14.48 -3.93
C PRO A 159 5.79 13.18 -4.30
N ARG A 160 5.25 12.05 -3.83
CA ARG A 160 5.75 10.71 -4.14
C ARG A 160 4.68 9.91 -4.83
N LEU A 161 5.03 9.26 -5.93
CA LEU A 161 4.13 8.49 -6.76
C LEU A 161 4.70 7.09 -7.00
N TYR A 162 3.87 6.08 -6.79
CA TYR A 162 4.08 4.73 -7.29
C TYR A 162 2.96 4.41 -8.28
N SER A 163 3.30 3.88 -9.44
CA SER A 163 2.32 3.36 -10.40
C SER A 163 2.91 2.16 -11.12
N ALA A 164 2.13 1.09 -11.22
CA ALA A 164 2.56 -0.14 -11.89
C ALA A 164 1.38 -0.88 -12.53
N SER A 165 1.67 -1.58 -13.62
CA SER A 165 0.73 -2.50 -14.27
C SER A 165 0.84 -3.88 -13.64
N PHE A 166 -0.31 -4.46 -13.31
CA PHE A 166 -0.45 -5.78 -12.73
C PHE A 166 -1.25 -6.68 -13.66
N VAL A 167 -0.74 -7.91 -13.87
CA VAL A 167 -1.38 -8.90 -14.75
C VAL A 167 -2.00 -9.99 -13.88
N SER A 168 -3.26 -10.35 -14.19
CA SER A 168 -3.99 -11.36 -13.43
C SER A 168 -3.25 -12.69 -13.43
N GLY A 169 -3.14 -13.32 -12.24
CA GLY A 169 -2.50 -14.62 -12.06
C GLY A 169 -0.96 -14.61 -12.14
N VAL A 170 -0.32 -13.46 -12.38
CA VAL A 170 1.14 -13.35 -12.53
C VAL A 170 1.81 -12.90 -11.23
N VAL A 171 2.94 -13.51 -10.90
CA VAL A 171 3.80 -13.09 -9.77
C VAL A 171 4.53 -11.79 -10.13
N THR A 172 4.50 -10.83 -9.23
CA THR A 172 4.85 -9.43 -9.49
C THR A 172 6.27 -9.05 -9.04
N SER A 173 7.29 -9.70 -9.61
CA SER A 173 8.69 -9.48 -9.18
C SER A 173 9.17 -8.05 -9.42
N SER A 174 8.97 -7.49 -10.61
CA SER A 174 9.40 -6.11 -10.93
C SER A 174 8.58 -5.07 -10.16
N GLN A 175 7.27 -5.28 -10.02
CA GLN A 175 6.41 -4.38 -9.25
C GLN A 175 6.78 -4.41 -7.76
N CYS A 176 7.22 -5.56 -7.23
CA CYS A 176 7.75 -5.67 -5.88
C CYS A 176 9.02 -4.83 -5.70
N THR A 177 10.01 -4.96 -6.59
CA THR A 177 11.24 -4.13 -6.52
C THR A 177 10.89 -2.64 -6.52
N ASN A 178 10.04 -2.20 -7.46
CA ASN A 178 9.63 -0.80 -7.56
C ASN A 178 8.83 -0.33 -6.33
N TRP A 179 8.02 -1.21 -5.74
CA TRP A 179 7.25 -0.93 -4.53
C TRP A 179 8.18 -0.69 -3.33
N THR A 180 9.18 -1.54 -3.13
CA THR A 180 10.18 -1.37 -2.08
C THR A 180 10.99 -0.08 -2.26
N SER A 181 11.38 0.27 -3.50
CA SER A 181 12.03 1.56 -3.79
C SER A 181 11.13 2.75 -3.49
N PHE A 182 9.82 2.65 -3.78
CA PHE A 182 8.87 3.69 -3.42
C PHE A 182 8.75 3.86 -1.90
N GLN A 183 8.63 2.77 -1.14
CA GLN A 183 8.55 2.79 0.32
C GLN A 183 9.73 3.52 0.96
N THR A 184 10.95 3.24 0.51
CA THR A 184 12.16 3.89 1.05
C THR A 184 12.24 5.38 0.70
N SER A 185 11.54 5.83 -0.35
CA SER A 185 11.50 7.24 -0.75
C SER A 185 10.59 8.14 0.10
N LEU A 186 9.77 7.56 0.99
CA LEU A 186 8.79 8.25 1.85
C LEU A 186 9.46 8.89 3.10
N SER A 187 10.45 9.75 2.91
CA SER A 187 11.27 10.30 4.00
C SER A 187 10.77 11.62 4.60
N CYS A 188 9.90 12.36 3.93
CA CYS A 188 9.56 13.73 4.32
C CYS A 188 8.64 13.85 5.55
N LEU A 189 7.81 12.84 5.84
CA LEU A 189 6.91 12.74 7.00
C LEU A 189 6.08 14.00 7.34
N ASN A 190 5.83 14.85 6.34
CA ASN A 190 4.98 16.04 6.43
C ASN A 190 3.94 16.05 5.29
N TYR A 191 3.55 14.86 4.83
CA TYR A 191 2.50 14.69 3.83
C TYR A 191 1.15 15.13 4.40
N THR A 192 0.35 15.75 3.56
CA THR A 192 -0.99 16.26 3.86
C THR A 192 -2.08 15.29 3.39
N SER A 193 -1.80 14.51 2.35
CA SER A 193 -2.73 13.51 1.84
C SER A 193 -2.01 12.31 1.25
N PHE A 194 -2.73 11.18 1.15
CA PHE A 194 -2.38 10.14 0.20
C PHE A 194 -3.61 9.56 -0.47
N THR A 195 -3.45 9.06 -1.70
CA THR A 195 -4.53 8.46 -2.50
C THR A 195 -4.09 7.11 -3.04
N LEU A 196 -4.99 6.12 -2.98
CA LEU A 196 -4.86 4.82 -3.66
C LEU A 196 -5.93 4.74 -4.77
N SER A 197 -5.48 4.65 -6.02
CA SER A 197 -6.32 4.65 -7.22
C SER A 197 -5.86 3.59 -8.23
N GLY A 198 -6.64 3.36 -9.29
CA GLY A 198 -6.30 2.40 -10.33
C GLY A 198 -7.17 2.50 -11.57
N SER A 199 -6.95 1.63 -12.55
CA SER A 199 -7.68 1.69 -13.83
C SER A 199 -9.18 1.36 -13.70
N TYR A 200 -9.61 0.75 -12.58
CA TYR A 200 -11.02 0.48 -12.27
C TYR A 200 -11.65 1.48 -11.30
N ASP A 201 -10.86 2.41 -10.78
CA ASP A 201 -11.31 3.62 -10.11
C ASP A 201 -10.19 4.67 -10.18
N THR A 202 -10.29 5.53 -11.20
CA THR A 202 -9.26 6.53 -11.51
C THR A 202 -9.25 7.69 -10.52
N ILE A 203 -10.33 7.87 -9.74
CA ILE A 203 -10.39 8.86 -8.66
C ILE A 203 -9.69 8.27 -7.43
N GLY A 204 -10.02 7.03 -7.09
CA GLY A 204 -9.49 6.33 -5.94
C GLY A 204 -10.09 6.81 -4.62
N ILE A 205 -9.47 6.36 -3.54
CA ILE A 205 -9.80 6.77 -2.17
C ILE A 205 -8.64 7.52 -1.54
N THR A 206 -8.97 8.60 -0.84
CA THR A 206 -7.99 9.55 -0.29
C THR A 206 -8.09 9.61 1.22
N ALA A 207 -6.94 9.61 1.90
CA ALA A 207 -6.82 10.03 3.29
C ALA A 207 -6.26 11.45 3.36
N THR A 208 -6.85 12.28 4.20
CA THR A 208 -6.45 13.69 4.42
C THR A 208 -6.16 14.00 5.89
N ASN A 209 -6.33 13.05 6.81
CA ASN A 209 -5.89 13.22 8.19
C ASN A 209 -4.35 13.15 8.23
N LYS A 210 -3.71 14.30 8.45
CA LYS A 210 -2.23 14.44 8.45
C LYS A 210 -1.53 13.43 9.37
N THR A 211 -2.07 13.16 10.55
CA THR A 211 -1.48 12.19 11.49
C THR A 211 -1.52 10.79 10.90
N THR A 212 -2.67 10.37 10.35
CA THR A 212 -2.83 9.07 9.71
C THR A 212 -1.97 8.92 8.45
N VAL A 213 -1.95 9.94 7.59
CA VAL A 213 -1.15 9.94 6.35
C VAL A 213 0.35 9.74 6.67
N ASN A 214 0.89 10.49 7.63
CA ASN A 214 2.31 10.39 7.99
C ASN A 214 2.64 9.11 8.76
N ALA A 215 1.69 8.58 9.55
CA ALA A 215 1.85 7.28 10.18
C ALA A 215 1.88 6.15 9.14
N ILE A 216 1.05 6.20 8.10
CA ILE A 216 1.07 5.25 6.97
C ILE A 216 2.38 5.36 6.19
N ALA A 217 2.83 6.59 5.86
CA ALA A 217 4.12 6.79 5.19
C ALA A 217 5.29 6.21 6.00
N THR A 218 5.28 6.43 7.32
CA THR A 218 6.27 5.86 8.24
C THR A 218 6.21 4.34 8.25
N ALA A 219 5.02 3.77 8.44
CA ALA A 219 4.76 2.34 8.48
C ALA A 219 5.22 1.61 7.21
N LEU A 220 4.93 2.19 6.04
CA LEU A 220 5.38 1.69 4.75
C LEU A 220 6.91 1.70 4.64
N ARG A 221 7.56 2.79 5.05
CA ARG A 221 9.03 2.94 4.98
C ARG A 221 9.76 2.01 5.95
N THR A 222 9.23 1.82 7.16
CA THR A 222 9.89 1.06 8.22
C THR A 222 9.42 -0.39 8.32
N SER A 223 8.45 -0.80 7.49
CA SER A 223 7.85 -2.13 7.56
C SER A 223 7.22 -2.45 8.92
N ILE A 224 6.69 -1.42 9.59
CA ILE A 224 6.01 -1.55 10.89
C ILE A 224 4.51 -1.54 10.66
N ALA A 225 3.79 -2.42 11.36
CA ALA A 225 2.34 -2.48 11.26
C ALA A 225 1.68 -1.19 11.78
N TYR A 226 0.64 -0.74 11.09
CA TYR A 226 -0.15 0.43 11.47
C TYR A 226 -1.62 0.21 11.11
N THR A 227 -2.51 0.73 11.94
CA THR A 227 -3.94 0.87 11.62
C THR A 227 -4.42 2.23 12.09
N GLY A 228 -5.19 2.93 11.26
CA GLY A 228 -5.76 4.24 11.58
C GLY A 228 -6.97 4.57 10.72
N ILE A 229 -7.66 5.65 11.05
CA ILE A 229 -8.88 6.06 10.32
C ILE A 229 -8.66 7.44 9.71
N SER A 230 -9.02 7.59 8.44
CA SER A 230 -9.12 8.88 7.77
C SER A 230 -10.32 8.87 6.84
N ASN A 231 -11.10 9.95 6.85
CA ASN A 231 -12.29 10.11 5.98
C ASN A 231 -13.31 8.96 6.14
N GLY A 232 -13.42 8.41 7.34
CA GLY A 232 -14.30 7.26 7.64
C GLY A 232 -13.76 5.91 7.14
N ILE A 233 -12.62 5.88 6.46
CA ILE A 233 -11.97 4.66 5.95
C ILE A 233 -10.92 4.23 6.96
N THR A 234 -10.94 2.94 7.30
CA THR A 234 -9.85 2.32 8.08
C THR A 234 -8.73 1.96 7.13
N TRP A 235 -7.52 2.35 7.45
CA TRP A 235 -6.32 2.05 6.68
C TRP A 235 -5.40 1.19 7.52
N SER A 236 -4.87 0.13 6.91
CA SER A 236 -3.88 -0.74 7.52
C SER A 236 -2.66 -0.89 6.63
N VAL A 237 -1.51 -0.94 7.30
CA VAL A 237 -0.22 -1.30 6.74
C VAL A 237 0.32 -2.47 7.55
N GLY A 238 0.85 -3.50 6.89
CA GLY A 238 1.46 -4.62 7.60
C GLY A 238 2.04 -5.69 6.70
N THR A 239 2.69 -6.67 7.31
CA THR A 239 3.37 -7.74 6.59
C THR A 239 2.39 -8.69 5.91
N CYS A 240 2.59 -8.92 4.62
CA CYS A 240 1.91 -9.96 3.87
C CYS A 240 2.83 -10.71 2.90
N GLY A 241 3.03 -12.01 3.15
CA GLY A 241 4.06 -12.79 2.47
C GLY A 241 5.45 -12.23 2.78
N SER A 242 6.23 -11.93 1.74
CA SER A 242 7.59 -11.38 1.87
C SER A 242 7.68 -9.86 1.89
N GLY A 243 6.57 -9.13 1.86
CA GLY A 243 6.61 -7.66 1.89
C GLY A 243 5.45 -7.02 2.63
N ILE A 244 5.22 -5.74 2.35
CA ILE A 244 4.22 -4.92 3.04
C ILE A 244 3.00 -4.68 2.16
N GLU A 245 1.84 -4.89 2.76
CA GLU A 245 0.52 -4.57 2.24
C GLU A 245 0.09 -3.17 2.70
N LEU A 246 -0.55 -2.42 1.80
CA LEU A 246 -1.38 -1.25 2.10
C LEU A 246 -2.83 -1.59 1.76
N SER A 247 -3.76 -1.42 2.69
CA SER A 247 -5.17 -1.71 2.43
C SER A 247 -6.16 -0.88 3.25
N GLU A 248 -7.39 -0.80 2.77
CA GLU A 248 -8.52 -0.05 3.36
C GLU A 248 -9.34 -0.86 4.40
N THR A 249 -8.68 -1.69 5.18
CA THR A 249 -9.35 -2.57 6.15
C THR A 249 -8.62 -2.53 7.48
N ASN A 250 -9.14 -3.23 8.48
CA ASN A 250 -8.47 -3.47 9.75
C ASN A 250 -7.70 -4.80 9.79
N THR A 251 -7.68 -5.56 8.68
CA THR A 251 -7.08 -6.89 8.60
C THR A 251 -6.08 -7.00 7.45
N ILE A 252 -4.87 -7.45 7.72
CA ILE A 252 -3.83 -7.65 6.70
C ILE A 252 -3.95 -9.04 6.08
N CYS A 253 -3.49 -9.19 4.84
CA CYS A 253 -3.50 -10.42 4.04
C CYS A 253 -4.87 -10.97 3.66
N GLN A 254 -5.92 -10.15 3.65
CA GLN A 254 -7.26 -10.63 3.32
C GLN A 254 -7.65 -10.36 1.86
N CYS A 255 -8.44 -11.28 1.30
CA CYS A 255 -8.98 -11.16 -0.06
C CYS A 255 -10.25 -10.32 -0.15
N SER A 256 -10.91 -10.08 0.99
CA SER A 256 -12.21 -9.40 1.09
C SER A 256 -12.14 -7.87 0.99
N THR A 257 -10.94 -7.32 0.81
CA THR A 257 -10.68 -5.88 0.65
C THR A 257 -10.95 -5.45 -0.79
N THR A 258 -11.43 -4.21 -0.96
CA THR A 258 -11.73 -3.64 -2.29
C THR A 258 -10.56 -2.78 -2.81
N TYR A 259 -9.75 -2.23 -1.89
CA TYR A 259 -8.54 -1.47 -2.15
C TYR A 259 -7.39 -2.03 -1.34
N THR A 260 -6.55 -2.82 -1.99
CA THR A 260 -5.36 -3.40 -1.38
C THR A 260 -4.22 -3.46 -2.39
N LEU A 261 -3.01 -3.24 -1.92
CA LEU A 261 -1.79 -3.28 -2.72
C LEU A 261 -0.73 -4.05 -1.95
N ARG A 262 -0.33 -5.21 -2.51
CA ARG A 262 0.69 -6.10 -1.93
C ARG A 262 1.58 -6.72 -3.01
N PRO A 263 2.41 -5.91 -3.71
CA PRO A 263 3.22 -6.36 -4.85
C PRO A 263 4.25 -7.44 -4.48
N CYS A 264 4.60 -7.55 -3.21
CA CYS A 264 5.64 -8.46 -2.70
C CYS A 264 5.08 -9.70 -1.99
N ILE A 265 3.82 -10.08 -2.24
CA ILE A 265 3.20 -11.27 -1.61
C ILE A 265 3.79 -12.61 -2.10
N GLY A 266 4.38 -12.63 -3.30
CA GLY A 266 5.00 -13.83 -3.87
C GLY A 266 4.04 -14.75 -4.65
N ASN A 267 2.82 -14.29 -4.94
CA ASN A 267 1.86 -14.99 -5.79
C ASN A 267 1.02 -13.98 -6.61
N GLY A 268 0.09 -14.46 -7.45
CA GLY A 268 -0.75 -13.63 -8.33
C GLY A 268 -1.88 -12.87 -7.64
N ASN A 269 -1.99 -12.91 -6.31
CA ASN A 269 -3.01 -12.17 -5.56
C ASN A 269 -2.44 -10.85 -5.05
N TRP A 270 -1.88 -10.02 -5.91
CA TRP A 270 -1.18 -8.78 -5.56
C TRP A 270 -2.08 -7.64 -5.05
N GLY A 271 -3.39 -7.85 -5.02
CA GLY A 271 -4.38 -6.89 -4.54
C GLY A 271 -5.36 -6.44 -5.62
N GLY A 272 -5.91 -5.23 -5.49
CA GLY A 272 -6.86 -4.65 -6.42
C GLY A 272 -7.34 -3.29 -5.95
N VAL A 273 -7.70 -2.42 -6.89
CA VAL A 273 -8.37 -1.14 -6.60
C VAL A 273 -9.77 -1.19 -7.19
N ASN A 274 -10.78 -0.92 -6.37
CA ASN A 274 -12.19 -1.13 -6.70
C ASN A 274 -12.49 -2.59 -7.13
N ARG A 275 -11.72 -3.57 -6.63
CA ARG A 275 -11.79 -4.99 -7.01
C ARG A 275 -11.40 -5.86 -5.82
N THR A 276 -11.71 -7.15 -5.88
CA THR A 276 -11.31 -8.09 -4.84
C THR A 276 -9.79 -8.14 -4.67
N GLY A 277 -9.31 -8.22 -3.42
CA GLY A 277 -7.88 -8.31 -3.11
C GLY A 277 -7.16 -9.58 -3.60
N CYS A 278 -7.91 -10.57 -4.09
CA CYS A 278 -7.41 -11.81 -4.67
C CYS A 278 -8.11 -12.12 -5.99
N GLY A 279 -7.41 -12.81 -6.90
CA GLY A 279 -7.94 -13.14 -8.23
C GLY A 279 -8.31 -11.91 -9.06
N SER A 280 -7.69 -10.76 -8.78
CA SER A 280 -8.05 -9.49 -9.40
C SER A 280 -7.73 -9.48 -10.90
N PRO A 281 -8.58 -8.87 -11.74
CA PRO A 281 -8.28 -8.69 -13.16
C PRO A 281 -7.07 -7.77 -13.35
N SER A 282 -6.41 -7.87 -14.50
CA SER A 282 -5.28 -7.01 -14.84
C SER A 282 -5.68 -5.53 -14.73
N GLN A 283 -4.83 -4.72 -14.10
CA GLN A 283 -5.08 -3.29 -13.88
C GLN A 283 -3.79 -2.53 -13.61
N VAL A 284 -3.87 -1.21 -13.76
CA VAL A 284 -2.86 -0.28 -13.23
C VAL A 284 -3.30 0.13 -11.83
N MET A 285 -2.40 0.11 -10.86
CA MET A 285 -2.65 0.64 -9.52
C MET A 285 -1.64 1.72 -9.19
N THR A 286 -2.08 2.74 -8.45
CA THR A 286 -1.32 3.94 -8.17
C THR A 286 -1.47 4.36 -6.72
N VAL A 287 -0.35 4.75 -6.08
CA VAL A 287 -0.31 5.37 -4.76
C VAL A 287 0.37 6.71 -4.87
N SER A 288 -0.27 7.77 -4.40
CA SER A 288 0.26 9.13 -4.42
C SER A 288 0.27 9.73 -3.02
N PHE A 289 1.40 10.25 -2.55
CA PHE A 289 1.52 11.08 -1.35
C PHE A 289 1.82 12.53 -1.75
N GLN A 290 1.15 13.48 -1.10
CA GLN A 290 1.32 14.93 -1.30
C GLN A 290 1.50 15.65 0.02
#